data_AF-A0A9P8Q6B0-F1
#
_entry.id   AF-A0A9P8Q6B0-F1
#
_cell.length_a   1.000
_cell.length_b   1.000
_cell.length_c   1.000
_cell.angle_alpha   90.00
_cell.angle_beta   90.00
_cell.angle_gamma   90.00
#
_symmetry.space_group_name_H-M   'P 1'
#
loop_
_entity.id
_entity.type
_entity.pdbx_description
1 polymer ?
#
loop_
_entity_poly.entity_id
_entity_poly.type
_entity_poly.pdbx_seq_one_letter_code
_entity_poly.pdbx_strand_id
1 'polypeptide(L)'
;MFSLTRRAAVNSTHLSLVTRSILSRSLATVKTTVEAEDNILKEQRKNRPTSPHLTIYQPQLTWYLSSVHRVSGVMLAGIFYGITCAYGFSSILDLGFNSDVVVNYWNELSNTVQYGIKGALAFPFFFHLGNGIRHLIWDAGKELTLKGVYRTGYAVLAFSAIAGSDSETDLSNFKERLLKGCRISSSSTVSRILAVEAEAEEDEGGGEMSSNNAPWSSRIEVRFGRSDSRASSVTAAAA
;
A
#
# COMPACT_ATOMS: atom_id res chain seq x y z
N MET A 1 51.89 42.20 -1.37
CA MET A 1 51.49 42.60 0.00
C MET A 1 50.06 42.11 0.24
N PHE A 2 49.77 41.65 1.47
CA PHE A 2 48.50 41.07 2.00
C PHE A 2 48.31 39.58 1.72
N SER A 3 48.94 38.67 2.47
CA SER A 3 48.75 38.23 3.87
C SER A 3 47.68 37.14 4.05
N LEU A 4 48.17 35.91 4.23
CA LEU A 4 47.48 34.76 4.80
C LEU A 4 46.90 35.07 6.18
N THR A 5 45.67 34.66 6.44
CA THR A 5 45.26 34.24 7.80
C THR A 5 44.30 33.06 7.70
N ARG A 6 44.86 31.87 7.92
CA ARG A 6 44.16 30.62 8.19
C ARG A 6 43.60 30.70 9.61
N ARG A 7 42.29 30.84 9.78
CA ARG A 7 41.65 30.72 11.10
C ARG A 7 41.51 29.25 11.46
N ALA A 8 42.37 28.78 12.36
CA ALA A 8 42.11 27.60 13.17
C ALA A 8 41.20 28.02 14.33
N ALA A 9 40.07 27.33 14.50
CA ALA A 9 39.20 27.50 15.66
C ALA A 9 38.88 26.12 16.24
N VAL A 10 39.77 25.71 17.15
CA VAL A 10 39.52 25.04 18.43
C VAL A 10 38.35 24.06 18.50
N ASN A 11 38.70 22.78 18.52
CA ASN A 11 37.86 21.68 19.01
C ASN A 11 37.44 21.95 20.47
N SER A 12 36.18 22.31 20.68
CA SER A 12 35.58 22.29 22.02
C SER A 12 35.00 20.90 22.27
N THR A 13 35.81 19.99 22.79
CA THR A 13 35.35 18.70 23.33
C THR A 13 34.56 18.97 24.61
N HIS A 14 33.25 19.16 24.48
CA HIS A 14 32.35 19.24 25.64
C HIS A 14 32.17 17.82 26.20
N LEU A 15 32.99 17.46 27.19
CA LEU A 15 32.81 16.27 28.01
C LEU A 15 31.52 16.41 28.83
N SER A 16 30.39 16.01 28.25
CA SER A 16 29.14 15.85 29.00
C SER A 16 29.26 14.57 29.84
N LEU A 17 29.63 14.71 31.11
CA LEU A 17 29.48 13.66 32.11
C LEU A 17 27.99 13.43 32.35
N VAL A 18 27.39 12.53 31.57
CA VAL A 18 26.03 12.04 31.82
C VAL A 18 26.10 11.06 32.99
N THR A 19 25.87 11.55 34.20
CA THR A 19 25.61 10.74 35.38
C THR A 19 24.32 9.95 35.15
N ARG A 20 24.45 8.68 34.74
CA ARG A 20 23.34 7.73 34.72
C ARG A 20 22.95 7.42 36.17
N SER A 21 22.03 8.20 36.73
CA SER A 21 21.35 7.82 37.97
C SER A 21 20.53 6.56 37.71
N ILE A 22 21.05 5.40 38.13
CA ILE A 22 20.27 4.16 38.18
C ILE A 22 19.29 4.33 39.36
N LEU A 23 18.12 4.90 39.08
CA LEU A 23 17.00 4.89 40.01
C LEU A 23 16.50 3.44 40.08
N SER A 24 16.95 2.71 41.11
CA SER A 24 16.33 1.44 41.50
C SER A 24 14.89 1.77 41.94
N ARG A 25 13.91 1.49 41.08
CA ARG A 25 12.51 1.63 41.45
C ARG A 25 12.20 0.54 42.46
N SER A 26 11.93 0.95 43.70
CA SER A 26 11.27 0.06 44.66
C SER A 26 9.86 -0.23 44.12
N LEU A 27 9.67 -1.45 43.59
CA LEU A 27 8.36 -1.92 43.15
C LEU A 27 7.71 -2.61 44.36
N ALA A 28 6.70 -1.97 44.93
CA ALA A 28 5.86 -2.59 45.95
C ALA A 28 4.81 -3.45 45.27
N THR A 29 4.89 -4.76 45.42
CA THR A 29 3.85 -5.68 44.95
C THR A 29 2.73 -5.74 45.98
N VAL A 30 1.57 -5.18 45.64
CA VAL A 30 0.35 -5.29 46.45
C VAL A 30 -0.43 -6.51 45.97
N LYS A 31 -0.91 -7.36 46.89
CA LYS A 31 -1.79 -8.47 46.56
C LYS A 31 -3.17 -7.91 46.19
N THR A 32 -3.51 -7.91 44.91
CA THR A 32 -4.79 -7.40 44.40
C THR A 32 -5.77 -8.54 44.11
N THR A 33 -7.06 -8.21 44.04
CA THR A 33 -8.05 -9.11 43.42
C THR A 33 -7.90 -9.08 41.90
N VAL A 34 -8.35 -10.13 41.20
CA VAL A 34 -8.26 -10.24 39.74
C VAL A 34 -8.95 -9.05 39.04
N GLU A 35 -10.10 -8.61 39.56
CA GLU A 35 -10.83 -7.47 39.00
C GLU A 35 -10.08 -6.13 39.15
N ALA A 36 -9.40 -5.93 40.28
CA ALA A 36 -8.62 -4.72 40.53
C ALA A 36 -7.37 -4.67 39.63
N GLU A 37 -6.72 -5.81 39.42
CA GLU A 37 -5.60 -5.95 38.48
C GLU A 37 -6.03 -5.61 37.04
N ASP A 38 -7.16 -6.16 36.59
CA ASP A 38 -7.70 -5.90 35.25
C ASP A 38 -7.99 -4.42 34.99
N ASN A 39 -8.53 -3.72 36.00
CA ASN A 39 -8.79 -2.29 35.91
C ASN A 39 -7.50 -1.50 35.77
N ILE A 40 -6.46 -1.83 36.55
CA ILE A 40 -5.14 -1.20 36.44
C ILE A 40 -4.55 -1.45 35.04
N LEU A 41 -4.64 -2.67 34.50
CA LEU A 41 -4.15 -3.00 33.17
C LEU A 41 -4.92 -2.27 32.05
N LYS A 42 -6.23 -2.03 32.23
CA LYS A 42 -7.04 -1.22 31.30
C LYS A 42 -6.60 0.24 31.33
N GLU A 43 -6.44 0.83 32.52
CA GLU A 43 -5.97 2.21 32.66
C GLU A 43 -4.55 2.39 32.10
N GLN A 44 -3.66 1.44 32.35
CA GLN A 44 -2.33 1.44 31.75
C GLN A 44 -2.37 1.36 30.21
N ARG A 45 -3.29 0.57 29.64
CA ARG A 45 -3.44 0.44 28.17
C ARG A 45 -3.93 1.73 27.51
N LYS A 46 -4.79 2.52 28.18
CA LYS A 46 -5.24 3.84 27.67
C LYS A 46 -4.08 4.83 27.54
N ASN A 47 -3.09 4.74 28.42
CA ASN A 47 -1.93 5.64 28.44
C ASN A 47 -0.79 5.20 27.49
N ARG A 48 -0.91 4.07 26.78
CA ARG A 48 0.11 3.64 25.82
C ARG A 48 -0.07 4.44 24.53
N PRO A 49 0.92 5.23 24.10
CA PRO A 49 0.83 5.91 22.82
C PRO A 49 0.83 4.89 21.69
N THR A 50 0.02 5.13 20.67
CA THR A 50 0.10 4.37 19.41
C THR A 50 1.32 4.84 18.64
N SER A 51 2.07 3.91 18.06
CA SER A 51 3.18 4.29 17.19
C SER A 51 2.65 5.04 15.96
N PRO A 52 3.35 6.07 15.49
CA PRO A 52 3.02 6.71 14.22
C PRO A 52 3.18 5.66 13.12
N HIS A 53 2.20 5.58 12.20
CA HIS A 53 2.15 4.56 11.14
C HIS A 53 1.99 5.23 9.78
N LEU A 54 0.81 5.75 9.44
CA LEU A 54 0.57 6.40 8.13
C LEU A 54 1.40 7.68 7.93
N THR A 55 1.73 8.39 9.00
CA THR A 55 2.45 9.67 8.93
C THR A 55 3.95 9.52 8.66
N ILE A 56 4.53 8.37 8.97
CA ILE A 56 5.98 8.13 8.83
C ILE A 56 6.31 7.07 7.77
N TYR A 57 5.32 6.34 7.26
CA TYR A 57 5.55 5.28 6.29
C TYR A 57 5.91 5.87 4.92
N GLN A 58 6.88 5.26 4.24
CA GLN A 58 7.28 5.71 2.91
C GLN A 58 6.11 5.57 1.92
N PRO A 59 5.82 6.59 1.09
CA PRO A 59 4.83 6.48 0.05
C PRO A 59 5.22 5.40 -0.96
N GLN A 60 4.36 4.39 -1.16
CA GLN A 60 4.56 3.29 -2.11
C GLN A 60 3.33 3.11 -2.98
N LEU A 61 3.53 2.79 -4.25
CA LEU A 61 2.45 2.63 -5.24
C LEU A 61 1.41 1.59 -4.78
N THR A 62 1.85 0.53 -4.09
CA THR A 62 1.02 -0.60 -3.65
C THR A 62 -0.13 -0.19 -2.73
N TRP A 63 0.17 0.51 -1.63
CA TRP A 63 -0.83 0.89 -0.65
C TRP A 63 -1.66 2.08 -1.12
N TYR A 64 -1.09 3.00 -1.92
CA TYR A 64 -1.87 4.08 -2.53
C TYR A 64 -2.93 3.54 -3.48
N LEU A 65 -2.57 2.63 -4.41
CA LEU A 65 -3.55 2.05 -5.33
C LEU A 65 -4.65 1.30 -4.56
N SER A 66 -4.30 0.61 -3.48
CA SER A 66 -5.29 -0.04 -2.61
C SER A 66 -6.25 0.97 -1.97
N SER A 67 -5.72 2.05 -1.39
CA SER A 67 -6.54 3.12 -0.80
C SER A 67 -7.44 3.80 -1.83
N VAL A 68 -6.91 4.15 -3.00
CA VAL A 68 -7.68 4.77 -4.09
C VAL A 68 -8.74 3.80 -4.63
N HIS A 69 -8.49 2.49 -4.65
CA HIS A 69 -9.50 1.51 -5.04
C HIS A 69 -10.69 1.48 -4.07
N ARG A 70 -10.43 1.58 -2.76
CA ARG A 70 -11.48 1.70 -1.75
C ARG A 70 -12.27 3.00 -1.91
N VAL A 71 -11.57 4.14 -2.03
CA VAL A 71 -12.21 5.46 -2.17
C VAL A 71 -13.05 5.54 -3.44
N SER A 72 -12.52 5.09 -4.58
CA SER A 72 -13.27 5.03 -5.85
C SER A 72 -14.50 4.13 -5.76
N GLY A 73 -14.41 2.99 -5.08
CA GLY A 73 -15.56 2.10 -4.87
C GLY A 73 -16.67 2.73 -4.05
N VAL A 74 -16.31 3.37 -2.92
CA VAL A 74 -17.28 4.10 -2.08
C VAL A 74 -17.88 5.28 -2.83
N MET A 75 -17.08 6.02 -3.58
CA MET A 75 -17.55 7.13 -4.42
C MET A 75 -18.54 6.66 -5.48
N LEU A 76 -18.21 5.62 -6.26
CA LEU A 76 -19.09 5.07 -7.29
C LEU A 76 -20.39 4.53 -6.69
N ALA A 77 -20.31 3.76 -5.61
CA ALA A 77 -21.48 3.24 -4.92
C ALA A 77 -22.34 4.40 -4.39
N GLY A 78 -21.73 5.41 -3.75
CA GLY A 78 -22.42 6.58 -3.24
C GLY A 78 -23.14 7.37 -4.32
N ILE A 79 -22.52 7.56 -5.50
CA ILE A 79 -23.14 8.23 -6.64
C ILE A 79 -24.32 7.40 -7.17
N PHE A 80 -24.12 6.09 -7.37
CA PHE A 80 -25.17 5.19 -7.87
C PHE A 80 -26.39 5.13 -6.95
N TYR A 81 -26.17 4.90 -5.65
CA TYR A 81 -27.23 4.90 -4.65
C TYR A 81 -27.86 6.27 -4.49
N GLY A 82 -27.06 7.34 -4.48
CA GLY A 82 -27.54 8.72 -4.39
C GLY A 82 -28.52 9.07 -5.51
N ILE A 83 -28.18 8.77 -6.76
CA ILE A 83 -29.05 8.99 -7.93
C ILE A 83 -30.31 8.12 -7.84
N THR A 84 -30.15 6.83 -7.55
CA THR A 84 -31.27 5.88 -7.49
C THR A 84 -32.26 6.26 -6.39
N CYS A 85 -31.77 6.60 -5.21
CA CYS A 85 -32.60 7.05 -4.09
C CYS A 85 -33.23 8.41 -4.38
N ALA A 86 -32.48 9.39 -4.93
CA ALA A 86 -33.04 10.70 -5.27
C ALA A 86 -34.20 10.58 -6.28
N TYR A 87 -34.03 9.76 -7.32
CA TYR A 87 -35.08 9.49 -8.30
C TYR A 87 -36.28 8.78 -7.66
N GLY A 88 -36.03 7.76 -6.81
CA GLY A 88 -37.09 7.04 -6.10
C GLY A 88 -37.85 7.90 -5.08
N PHE A 89 -37.19 8.82 -4.38
CA PHE A 89 -37.86 9.73 -3.44
C PHE A 89 -38.59 10.85 -4.16
N SER A 90 -38.10 11.31 -5.32
CA SER A 90 -38.78 12.35 -6.08
C SER A 90 -40.18 11.94 -6.53
N SER A 91 -40.40 10.67 -6.87
CA SER A 91 -41.74 10.19 -7.26
C SER A 91 -42.71 10.12 -6.09
N ILE A 92 -42.21 9.91 -4.86
CA ILE A 92 -43.03 9.82 -3.65
C ILE A 92 -43.35 11.21 -3.10
N LEU A 93 -42.39 12.13 -3.17
CA LEU A 93 -42.47 13.47 -2.57
C LEU A 93 -42.84 14.57 -3.58
N ASP A 94 -43.14 14.19 -4.82
CA ASP A 94 -43.49 15.08 -5.94
C ASP A 94 -42.50 16.25 -6.12
N LEU A 95 -41.20 15.95 -6.01
CA LEU A 95 -40.12 16.96 -6.04
C LEU A 95 -39.80 17.46 -7.46
N GLY A 96 -40.51 16.99 -8.49
CA GLY A 96 -40.32 17.41 -9.88
C GLY A 96 -38.99 17.00 -10.52
N PHE A 97 -38.23 16.07 -9.93
CA PHE A 97 -36.98 15.56 -10.49
C PHE A 97 -37.27 14.56 -11.62
N ASN A 98 -37.50 15.09 -12.82
CA ASN A 98 -37.75 14.33 -14.04
C ASN A 98 -36.51 14.28 -14.95
N SER A 99 -36.46 13.29 -15.84
CA SER A 99 -35.39 13.16 -16.84
C SER A 99 -35.20 14.43 -17.68
N ASP A 100 -36.31 15.08 -18.03
CA ASP A 100 -36.29 16.26 -18.91
C ASP A 100 -35.61 17.45 -18.23
N VAL A 101 -35.80 17.61 -16.92
CA VAL A 101 -35.16 18.65 -16.12
C VAL A 101 -33.65 18.42 -16.10
N VAL A 102 -33.21 17.17 -15.88
CA VAL A 102 -31.77 16.81 -15.88
C VAL A 102 -31.13 17.06 -17.24
N VAL A 103 -31.82 16.71 -18.33
CA VAL A 103 -31.33 16.92 -19.70
C VAL A 103 -31.25 18.41 -20.03
N ASN A 104 -32.24 19.21 -19.64
CA ASN A 104 -32.24 20.65 -19.86
C ASN A 104 -31.06 21.31 -19.12
N TYR A 105 -30.89 21.01 -17.84
CA TYR A 105 -29.73 21.49 -17.09
C TYR A 105 -28.42 21.04 -17.73
N TRP A 106 -28.30 19.79 -18.16
CA TRP A 106 -27.09 19.31 -18.83
C TRP A 106 -26.75 20.11 -20.10
N ASN A 107 -27.76 20.45 -20.91
CA ASN A 107 -27.58 21.22 -22.14
C ASN A 107 -27.25 22.70 -21.89
N GLU A 108 -27.64 23.25 -20.73
CA GLU A 108 -27.30 24.63 -20.33
C GLU A 108 -25.84 24.77 -19.88
N LEU A 109 -25.19 23.68 -19.47
CA LEU A 109 -23.79 23.71 -19.06
C LEU A 109 -22.87 23.97 -20.26
N SER A 110 -21.82 24.78 -20.05
CA SER A 110 -20.76 24.94 -21.05
C SER A 110 -20.07 23.61 -21.39
N ASN A 111 -19.65 23.46 -22.65
CA ASN A 111 -18.96 22.25 -23.12
C ASN A 111 -17.77 21.86 -22.23
N THR A 112 -16.98 22.84 -21.77
CA THR A 112 -15.84 22.60 -20.87
C THR A 112 -16.26 21.93 -19.57
N VAL A 113 -17.36 22.36 -18.96
CA VAL A 113 -17.88 21.76 -17.72
C VAL A 113 -18.43 20.37 -17.99
N GLN A 114 -19.14 20.15 -19.11
CA GLN A 114 -19.61 18.83 -19.50
C GLN A 114 -18.46 17.83 -19.67
N TYR A 115 -17.38 18.22 -20.36
CA TYR A 115 -16.18 17.38 -20.48
C TYR A 115 -15.51 17.13 -19.12
N GLY A 116 -15.44 18.14 -18.25
CA GLY A 116 -14.91 18.01 -16.90
C GLY A 116 -15.69 17.00 -16.07
N ILE A 117 -17.03 17.06 -16.10
CA ILE A 117 -17.90 16.11 -15.37
C ILE A 117 -17.75 14.70 -15.95
N LYS A 118 -17.78 14.55 -17.27
CA LYS A 118 -17.59 13.25 -17.93
C LYS A 118 -16.26 12.61 -17.55
N GLY A 119 -15.16 13.37 -17.60
CA GLY A 119 -13.84 12.89 -17.20
C GLY A 119 -13.75 12.56 -15.71
N ALA A 120 -14.32 13.41 -14.85
CA ALA A 120 -14.31 13.21 -13.40
C ALA A 120 -15.10 11.97 -12.95
N LEU A 121 -16.13 11.56 -13.71
CA LEU A 121 -16.87 10.32 -13.46
C LEU A 121 -16.22 9.11 -14.15
N ALA A 122 -15.71 9.27 -15.37
CA ALA A 122 -15.11 8.19 -16.14
C ALA A 122 -13.79 7.68 -15.53
N PHE A 123 -12.92 8.60 -15.09
CA PHE A 123 -11.61 8.24 -14.56
C PHE A 123 -11.68 7.30 -13.33
N PRO A 124 -12.42 7.63 -12.24
CA PRO A 124 -12.53 6.73 -11.09
C PRO A 124 -13.24 5.42 -11.44
N PHE A 125 -14.15 5.43 -12.42
CA PHE A 125 -14.81 4.20 -12.89
C PHE A 125 -13.83 3.23 -13.56
N PHE A 126 -13.08 3.71 -14.56
CA PHE A 126 -12.11 2.86 -15.26
C PHE A 126 -10.94 2.45 -14.37
N PHE A 127 -10.51 3.34 -13.46
CA PHE A 127 -9.54 2.97 -12.44
C PHE A 127 -10.07 1.84 -11.53
N HIS A 128 -11.29 1.97 -11.00
CA HIS A 128 -11.87 0.96 -10.11
C HIS A 128 -12.05 -0.38 -10.82
N LEU A 129 -12.52 -0.36 -12.06
CA LEU A 129 -12.67 -1.54 -12.91
C LEU A 129 -11.32 -2.23 -13.17
N GLY A 130 -10.34 -1.48 -13.67
CA GLY A 130 -9.02 -2.02 -13.99
C GLY A 130 -8.29 -2.56 -12.76
N ASN A 131 -8.35 -1.84 -11.64
CA ASN A 131 -7.76 -2.31 -10.39
C ASN A 131 -8.54 -3.49 -9.78
N GLY A 132 -9.86 -3.56 -10.00
CA GLY A 132 -10.68 -4.71 -9.63
C GLY A 132 -10.27 -5.98 -10.38
N ILE A 133 -10.04 -5.89 -11.70
CA ILE A 133 -9.50 -7.01 -12.50
C ILE A 133 -8.14 -7.44 -11.96
N ARG A 134 -7.25 -6.48 -11.65
CA ARG A 134 -5.95 -6.76 -11.03
C ARG A 134 -6.09 -7.51 -9.69
N HIS A 135 -7.05 -7.14 -8.85
CA HIS A 135 -7.34 -7.86 -7.61
C HIS A 135 -7.83 -9.29 -7.87
N LEU A 136 -8.71 -9.51 -8.85
CA LEU A 136 -9.16 -10.86 -9.23
C LEU A 136 -8.00 -11.73 -9.75
N ILE A 137 -7.04 -11.14 -10.47
CA ILE A 137 -5.81 -11.82 -10.90
C ILE A 137 -4.97 -12.25 -9.69
N TRP A 138 -4.85 -11.38 -8.69
CA TRP A 138 -4.16 -11.70 -7.42
C TRP A 138 -4.88 -12.78 -6.62
N ASP A 139 -6.22 -12.76 -6.59
CA ASP A 139 -7.04 -13.79 -5.95
C ASP A 139 -6.88 -15.16 -6.65
N ALA A 140 -6.58 -15.16 -7.96
CA ALA A 140 -6.21 -16.34 -8.72
C ALA A 140 -4.74 -16.78 -8.53
N GLY A 141 -3.98 -16.13 -7.63
CA GLY A 141 -2.61 -16.47 -7.30
C GLY A 141 -1.55 -16.01 -8.32
N LYS A 142 -1.90 -15.12 -9.25
CA LYS A 142 -0.99 -14.62 -10.30
C LYS A 142 -0.45 -13.23 -9.96
N GLU A 143 0.71 -12.87 -10.52
CA GLU A 143 1.32 -11.53 -10.40
C GLU A 143 1.57 -11.04 -8.95
N LEU A 144 1.87 -11.96 -8.02
CA LEU A 144 2.16 -11.66 -6.61
C LEU A 144 3.64 -11.32 -6.33
N THR A 145 4.49 -11.34 -7.36
CA THR A 145 5.90 -10.91 -7.24
C THR A 145 5.98 -9.40 -7.14
N LEU A 146 7.03 -8.87 -6.49
CA LEU A 146 7.19 -7.41 -6.35
C LEU A 146 7.23 -6.70 -7.71
N LYS A 147 7.93 -7.28 -8.70
CA LYS A 147 7.98 -6.75 -10.06
C LYS A 147 6.59 -6.78 -10.72
N GLY A 148 5.86 -7.90 -10.62
CA GLY A 148 4.51 -8.05 -11.18
C GLY A 148 3.50 -7.08 -10.59
N VAL A 149 3.56 -6.85 -9.28
CA VAL A 149 2.70 -5.88 -8.57
C VAL A 149 2.89 -4.46 -9.09
N TYR A 150 4.14 -4.03 -9.35
CA TYR A 150 4.41 -2.71 -9.92
C TYR A 150 4.02 -2.62 -11.41
N ARG A 151 4.33 -3.65 -12.20
CA ARG A 151 3.96 -3.74 -13.63
C ARG A 151 2.45 -3.62 -13.82
N THR A 152 1.68 -4.42 -13.09
CA THR A 152 0.22 -4.36 -13.10
C THR A 152 -0.32 -3.03 -12.54
N GLY A 153 0.35 -2.42 -11.57
CA GLY A 153 -0.02 -1.11 -11.03
C GLY A 153 0.08 0.01 -12.08
N TYR A 154 1.20 0.09 -12.79
CA TYR A 154 1.36 1.07 -13.89
C TYR A 154 0.42 0.78 -15.07
N ALA A 155 0.19 -0.50 -15.40
CA ALA A 155 -0.76 -0.89 -16.43
C ALA A 155 -2.18 -0.40 -16.13
N VAL A 156 -2.64 -0.52 -14.89
CA VAL A 156 -3.96 -0.01 -14.46
C VAL A 156 -4.03 1.52 -14.58
N LEU A 157 -2.97 2.23 -14.15
CA LEU A 157 -2.94 3.70 -14.27
C LEU A 157 -3.00 4.15 -15.74
N ALA A 158 -2.22 3.52 -16.61
CA ALA A 158 -2.24 3.79 -18.04
C ALA A 158 -3.61 3.49 -18.67
N PHE A 159 -4.20 2.34 -18.33
CA PHE A 159 -5.55 1.97 -18.76
C PHE A 159 -6.58 3.01 -18.34
N SER A 160 -6.59 3.42 -17.07
CA SER A 160 -7.53 4.42 -16.55
C SER A 160 -7.36 5.80 -17.20
N ALA A 161 -6.13 6.19 -17.52
CA ALA A 161 -5.86 7.48 -18.18
C ALA A 161 -6.39 7.49 -19.62
N ILE A 162 -6.10 6.44 -20.39
CA ILE A 162 -6.55 6.33 -21.79
C ILE A 162 -8.08 6.22 -21.83
N ALA A 163 -8.64 5.24 -21.12
CA ALA A 163 -10.08 4.99 -21.14
C ALA A 163 -10.89 6.15 -20.51
N GLY A 164 -10.36 6.81 -19.47
CA GLY A 164 -11.01 7.96 -18.84
C GLY A 164 -10.95 9.25 -19.68
N SER A 165 -9.93 9.39 -20.53
CA SER A 165 -9.79 10.55 -21.43
C SER A 165 -10.69 10.47 -22.67
N ASP A 166 -11.04 9.26 -23.09
CA ASP A 166 -11.89 8.98 -24.25
C ASP A 166 -13.38 9.22 -23.90
N SER A 167 -13.72 10.45 -23.52
CA SER A 167 -15.09 10.89 -23.27
C SER A 167 -15.89 11.14 -24.56
N GLU A 168 -15.27 10.94 -25.72
CA GLU A 168 -15.89 10.98 -27.03
C GLU A 168 -16.28 9.54 -27.40
N THR A 169 -17.55 9.22 -27.14
CA THR A 169 -18.18 7.94 -27.48
C THR A 169 -18.07 7.69 -28.97
N ASP A 170 -17.02 6.99 -29.36
CA ASP A 170 -17.05 6.16 -30.55
C ASP A 170 -16.35 4.83 -30.26
N LEU A 171 -17.16 3.86 -29.81
CA LEU A 171 -16.73 2.50 -29.51
C LEU A 171 -16.10 1.81 -30.74
N SER A 172 -16.38 2.32 -31.95
CA SER A 172 -15.74 1.86 -33.19
C SER A 172 -14.27 2.32 -33.28
N ASN A 173 -13.98 3.54 -32.84
CA ASN A 173 -12.62 4.09 -32.79
C ASN A 173 -11.78 3.50 -31.64
N PHE A 174 -12.39 3.06 -30.52
CA PHE A 174 -11.66 2.40 -29.44
C PHE A 174 -11.05 1.07 -29.87
N LYS A 175 -11.80 0.22 -30.59
CA LYS A 175 -11.26 -1.02 -31.18
C LYS A 175 -10.14 -0.72 -32.17
N GLU A 176 -10.32 0.27 -33.05
CA GLU A 176 -9.26 0.70 -33.98
C GLU A 176 -8.03 1.25 -33.25
N ARG A 177 -8.18 1.98 -32.15
CA ARG A 177 -7.06 2.55 -31.38
C ARG A 177 -6.36 1.52 -30.51
N LEU A 178 -7.05 0.51 -30.00
CA LEU A 178 -6.41 -0.65 -29.37
C LEU A 178 -5.62 -1.46 -30.41
N LEU A 179 -6.18 -1.68 -31.59
CA LEU A 179 -5.48 -2.37 -32.68
C LEU A 179 -4.34 -1.54 -33.27
N LYS A 180 -4.49 -0.21 -33.39
CA LYS A 180 -3.45 0.72 -33.82
C LYS A 180 -2.38 0.93 -32.75
N GLY A 181 -2.73 0.94 -31.47
CA GLY A 181 -1.79 0.94 -30.35
C GLY A 181 -0.98 -0.37 -30.30
N CYS A 182 -1.63 -1.50 -30.58
CA CYS A 182 -0.96 -2.79 -30.80
C CYS A 182 -0.06 -2.76 -32.06
N ARG A 183 -0.45 -2.01 -33.11
CA ARG A 183 0.36 -1.81 -34.33
C ARG A 183 1.51 -0.81 -34.14
N ILE A 184 1.38 0.20 -33.28
CA ILE A 184 2.46 1.13 -32.90
C ILE A 184 3.42 0.46 -31.91
N SER A 185 2.94 -0.52 -31.12
CA SER A 185 3.79 -1.41 -30.33
C SER A 185 4.77 -2.23 -31.19
N SER A 186 4.44 -2.46 -32.47
CA SER A 186 5.36 -3.04 -33.47
C SER A 186 6.46 -2.08 -33.95
N SER A 187 6.47 -0.80 -33.54
CA SER A 187 7.50 0.16 -33.91
C SER A 187 8.50 0.37 -32.76
N SER A 188 9.48 -0.53 -32.71
CA SER A 188 10.81 -0.43 -32.09
C SER A 188 10.97 -0.11 -30.58
N THR A 189 10.06 0.60 -29.92
CA THR A 189 10.24 1.06 -28.53
C THR A 189 9.52 0.16 -27.53
N VAL A 190 8.30 -0.28 -27.83
CA VAL A 190 7.56 -1.22 -26.95
C VAL A 190 8.08 -2.65 -27.12
N SER A 191 8.49 -3.06 -28.32
CA SER A 191 9.26 -4.30 -28.50
C SER A 191 10.58 -4.32 -27.74
N ARG A 192 11.21 -3.18 -27.44
CA ARG A 192 12.40 -3.13 -26.57
C ARG A 192 12.06 -3.26 -25.09
N ILE A 193 10.92 -2.72 -24.66
CA ILE A 193 10.43 -2.90 -23.28
C ILE A 193 9.94 -4.34 -23.06
N LEU A 194 9.32 -4.97 -24.07
CA LEU A 194 8.94 -6.39 -24.04
C LEU A 194 10.10 -7.34 -24.36
N ALA A 195 11.12 -6.94 -25.11
CA ALA A 195 12.33 -7.76 -25.33
C ALA A 195 13.25 -7.78 -24.11
N VAL A 196 13.28 -6.71 -23.31
CA VAL A 196 13.86 -6.76 -21.94
C VAL A 196 13.11 -7.76 -21.06
N GLU A 197 11.82 -8.00 -21.31
CA GLU A 197 11.03 -9.02 -20.62
C GLU A 197 11.25 -10.45 -21.19
N ALA A 198 11.83 -10.59 -22.38
CA ALA A 198 12.12 -11.89 -23.02
C ALA A 198 13.58 -12.36 -22.84
N GLU A 199 14.55 -11.46 -22.64
CA GLU A 199 15.95 -11.84 -22.31
C GLU A 199 16.15 -12.21 -20.82
N ALA A 200 15.13 -12.07 -19.98
CA ALA A 200 15.21 -12.46 -18.56
C ALA A 200 14.73 -13.90 -18.30
N GLU A 201 14.34 -14.65 -19.34
CA GLU A 201 13.72 -15.99 -19.21
C GLU A 201 14.61 -17.16 -19.70
N GLU A 202 15.90 -16.95 -19.97
CA GLU A 202 16.84 -18.03 -20.36
C GLU A 202 17.98 -18.33 -19.38
N ASP A 203 18.04 -17.73 -18.19
CA ASP A 203 19.14 -17.96 -17.23
C ASP A 203 18.79 -18.90 -16.05
N GLU A 204 17.74 -19.71 -16.16
CA GLU A 204 17.40 -20.76 -15.18
C GLU A 204 17.27 -22.12 -15.89
N GLY A 205 18.35 -22.52 -16.57
CA GLY A 205 18.40 -23.75 -17.37
C GLY A 205 19.75 -24.47 -17.29
N GLY A 206 20.31 -24.68 -16.10
CA GLY A 206 21.47 -25.55 -15.95
C GLY A 206 22.29 -25.34 -14.67
N GLY A 207 21.88 -25.97 -13.58
CA GLY A 207 22.69 -26.04 -12.36
C GLY A 207 22.14 -27.06 -11.38
N GLU A 208 22.73 -28.26 -11.35
CA GLU A 208 22.62 -29.15 -10.19
C GLU A 208 22.99 -28.37 -8.91
N MET A 209 22.05 -28.24 -7.96
CA MET A 209 22.41 -27.88 -6.59
C MET A 209 21.35 -28.33 -5.58
N SER A 210 21.69 -29.42 -4.89
CA SER A 210 21.50 -29.66 -3.46
C SER A 210 20.09 -29.52 -2.85
N SER A 211 19.57 -30.66 -2.44
CA SER A 211 18.46 -30.85 -1.48
C SER A 211 18.56 -29.90 -0.28
N ASN A 212 17.65 -28.93 -0.15
CA ASN A 212 17.32 -28.26 1.13
C ASN A 212 16.07 -27.37 1.06
N ASN A 213 14.97 -27.86 0.48
CA ASN A 213 13.66 -27.19 0.57
C ASN A 213 12.68 -28.02 1.41
N ALA A 214 12.83 -27.95 2.73
CA ALA A 214 11.81 -28.39 3.68
C ALA A 214 10.85 -27.23 4.00
N PRO A 215 9.54 -27.49 4.20
CA PRO A 215 8.54 -26.47 4.46
C PRO A 215 8.75 -25.71 5.78
N TRP A 216 8.34 -24.43 5.77
CA TRP A 216 8.48 -23.42 6.84
C TRP A 216 7.95 -23.81 8.23
N SER A 217 7.21 -24.92 8.35
CA SER A 217 6.65 -25.42 9.61
C SER A 217 7.66 -26.12 10.53
N SER A 218 8.91 -26.32 10.09
CA SER A 218 9.94 -27.07 10.83
C SER A 218 11.06 -26.23 11.45
N ARG A 219 11.00 -24.89 11.34
CA ARG A 219 12.09 -23.98 11.78
C ARG A 219 11.72 -23.16 13.01
N ILE A 220 11.18 -23.81 14.03
CA ILE A 220 11.04 -23.23 15.39
C ILE A 220 11.64 -24.23 16.38
N GLU A 221 12.96 -24.28 16.46
CA GLU A 221 13.63 -24.77 17.67
C GLU A 221 13.83 -23.58 18.61
N VAL A 222 13.03 -23.54 19.67
CA VAL A 222 13.24 -22.66 20.81
C VAL A 222 14.49 -23.14 21.55
N ARG A 223 15.65 -22.50 21.29
CA ARG A 223 16.85 -22.67 22.11
C ARG A 223 16.59 -22.05 23.50
N PHE A 224 16.08 -22.84 24.43
CA PHE A 224 16.24 -22.56 25.85
C PHE A 224 17.71 -22.75 26.20
N GLY A 225 18.43 -21.65 26.43
CA GLY A 225 19.79 -21.67 26.97
C GLY A 225 19.78 -22.22 28.38
N ARG A 226 20.20 -23.47 28.55
CA ARG A 226 20.55 -24.05 29.85
C ARG A 226 21.97 -23.59 30.17
N SER A 227 22.12 -22.73 31.17
CA SER A 227 23.44 -22.34 31.69
C SER A 227 24.03 -23.53 32.43
N ASP A 228 25.09 -24.12 31.88
CA ASP A 228 25.84 -25.17 32.53
C ASP A 228 26.61 -24.61 33.74
N SER A 229 26.13 -24.97 34.93
CA SER A 229 26.86 -24.79 36.18
C SER A 229 27.97 -25.84 36.26
N ARG A 230 29.19 -25.40 36.00
CA ARG A 230 30.44 -26.08 36.35
C ARG A 230 30.45 -26.42 37.85
N ALA A 231 30.36 -27.71 38.18
CA ALA A 231 30.72 -28.27 39.49
C ALA A 231 31.71 -29.42 39.21
N SER A 232 33.02 -29.17 39.24
CA SER A 232 33.86 -29.33 40.43
C SER A 232 33.79 -30.74 41.00
N SER A 233 34.64 -31.61 40.45
CA SER A 233 35.06 -32.87 41.04
C SER A 233 35.67 -32.63 42.41
N VAL A 234 35.02 -33.10 43.48
CA VAL A 234 35.63 -33.25 44.81
C VAL A 234 35.49 -34.70 45.23
N THR A 235 36.66 -35.31 45.38
CA THR A 235 37.01 -36.55 46.06
C THR A 235 36.39 -36.72 47.46
N ALA A 236 35.84 -37.90 47.74
CA ALA A 236 35.80 -38.58 49.06
C ALA A 236 35.50 -40.07 48.76
N ALA A 237 36.38 -41.05 48.91
CA ALA A 237 37.19 -41.47 50.06
C ALA A 237 36.36 -41.86 51.30
N ALA A 238 36.39 -43.17 51.59
CA ALA A 238 36.23 -43.83 52.88
C ALA A 238 34.83 -43.94 53.54
N ALA A 239 34.38 -45.19 53.64
CA ALA A 239 33.84 -45.91 54.81
C ALA A 239 32.61 -46.76 54.44
#